data_AF-A0A6V7L116-F1
#
_entry.id   AF-A0A6V7L116-F1
#
_cell.length_a   1.000
_cell.length_b   1.000
_cell.length_c   1.000
_cell.angle_alpha   90.00
_cell.angle_beta   90.00
_cell.angle_gamma   90.00
#
_symmetry.space_group_name_H-M   'P 1'
#
loop_
_entity.id
_entity.type
_entity.pdbx_description
1 polymer ?
#
loop_
_entity_poly.entity_id
_entity_poly.type
_entity_poly.pdbx_seq_one_letter_code
_entity_poly.pdbx_strand_id
1 'polypeptide(L)' 'VRKQVVNIPSFIVRLDSQKHIDFSLKSPFGGGRVGRVKRKNLRKGTGAAAAEEEDE' A
#
# COMPACT_ATOMS: atom_id res chain seq x y z
N VAL A 1 -4.98 10.25 18.34
CA VAL A 1 -5.08 9.36 17.16
C VAL A 1 -3.99 9.74 16.15
N ARG A 2 -2.71 9.41 16.38
CA ARG A 2 -1.62 9.76 15.42
C ARG A 2 -0.98 8.55 14.74
N LYS A 3 -1.15 7.35 15.31
CA LYS A 3 -0.57 6.10 14.79
C LYS A 3 -1.64 5.03 14.54
N GLN A 4 -2.90 5.33 14.85
CA GLN A 4 -4.01 4.39 14.72
C GLN A 4 -4.68 4.57 13.36
N VAL A 5 -4.80 3.47 12.61
CA VAL A 5 -5.61 3.43 11.39
C VAL A 5 -7.06 3.17 11.79
N VAL A 6 -7.98 3.89 11.17
CA VAL A 6 -9.43 3.68 11.30
C VAL A 6 -9.93 3.03 10.01
N ASN A 7 -10.70 1.95 10.14
CA ASN A 7 -11.23 1.17 9.01
C ASN A 7 -12.78 1.13 8.97
N ILE A 8 -13.45 1.87 9.86
CA ILE A 8 -14.92 1.94 9.95
C ILE A 8 -15.36 3.32 9.43
N PRO A 9 -16.25 3.40 8.43
CA PRO A 9 -16.68 4.68 7.86
C PRO A 9 -17.60 5.47 8.79
N SER A 10 -18.25 4.82 9.75
CA SER A 10 -19.13 5.46 10.76
C SER A 10 -18.38 5.96 12.01
N PHE A 11 -17.05 6.01 11.99
CA PHE A 11 -16.27 6.53 13.11
C PHE A 11 -16.46 8.04 13.26
N ILE A 12 -16.94 8.48 14.42
CA ILE A 12 -17.15 9.90 14.72
C ILE A 12 -15.80 10.56 15.01
N VAL A 13 -15.42 11.56 14.20
CA VAL A 13 -14.17 12.30 14.34
C VAL A 13 -14.35 13.47 15.31
N ARG A 14 -13.47 13.55 16.33
CA ARG A 14 -13.38 14.71 17.23
C ARG A 14 -12.73 15.90 16.50
N LEU A 15 -13.17 17.13 16.79
CA LEU A 15 -12.66 18.36 16.16
C LEU A 15 -11.12 18.47 16.22
N ASP A 16 -10.51 18.21 17.38
CA ASP A 16 -9.05 18.23 17.56
C ASP A 16 -8.29 17.21 16.69
N SER A 17 -9.02 16.17 16.24
CA SER A 17 -8.49 15.06 15.44
C SER A 17 -8.75 15.20 13.95
N GLN A 18 -9.55 16.18 13.51
CA GLN A 18 -9.82 16.44 12.09
C GLN A 18 -8.53 16.65 11.29
N LYS A 19 -7.53 17.34 11.86
CA LYS A 19 -6.23 17.57 11.23
C LYS A 19 -5.37 16.31 11.01
N HIS A 20 -5.80 15.15 11.51
CA HIS A 20 -5.09 13.88 11.37
C HIS A 20 -5.81 12.93 10.39
N ILE A 21 -6.76 13.44 9.60
CA ILE A 21 -7.39 12.69 8.51
C ILE A 21 -6.42 12.72 7.32
N ASP A 22 -5.69 11.63 7.13
CA ASP A 22 -4.82 11.42 5.98
C ASP A 22 -4.57 9.90 5.79
N PHE A 23 -3.98 9.52 4.68
CA PHE A 23 -3.52 8.15 4.46
C PHE A 23 -2.45 7.75 5.48
N SER A 24 -2.46 6.48 5.87
CA SER A 24 -1.37 5.93 6.66
C SER A 24 -0.06 5.99 5.88
N LEU A 25 1.06 6.30 6.54
CA LEU A 25 2.41 6.22 5.96
C LEU A 25 2.76 4.82 5.42
N LYS A 26 2.10 3.77 5.92
CA LYS A 26 2.26 2.40 5.43
C LYS A 26 1.39 2.09 4.21
N SER A 27 0.41 2.94 3.91
CA SER A 27 -0.47 2.76 2.78
C SER A 27 0.29 3.02 1.48
N PRO A 28 0.06 2.23 0.41
CA PRO A 28 0.58 2.53 -0.92
C PRO A 28 0.19 3.94 -1.42
N PHE A 29 -0.96 4.46 -0.97
CA PHE A 29 -1.42 5.81 -1.32
C PHE A 29 -0.75 6.91 -0.48
N GLY A 30 -0.13 6.56 0.64
CA GLY A 30 0.63 7.48 1.51
C GLY A 30 2.14 7.40 1.29
N GLY A 31 2.60 6.95 0.12
CA GLY A 31 4.03 6.76 -0.19
C GLY A 31 4.65 5.47 0.36
N GLY A 32 3.84 4.59 0.95
CA GLY A 32 4.29 3.30 1.45
C GLY A 32 4.59 2.28 0.33
N ARG A 33 5.23 1.17 0.72
CA ARG A 33 5.57 0.08 -0.20
C ARG A 33 4.33 -0.45 -0.92
N VAL A 34 4.46 -0.67 -2.22
CA VAL A 34 3.37 -1.19 -3.07
C VAL A 34 2.76 -2.49 -2.52
N GLY A 35 1.45 -2.63 -2.72
CA GLY A 35 0.63 -3.72 -2.17
C GLY A 35 1.02 -5.11 -2.68
N ARG A 36 0.58 -6.14 -1.95
CA ARG A 36 0.93 -7.55 -2.21
C ARG A 36 0.69 -7.97 -3.67
N VAL A 37 -0.44 -7.59 -4.26
CA VAL A 37 -0.80 -7.98 -5.63
C VAL A 37 0.15 -7.36 -6.65
N LYS A 38 0.43 -6.05 -6.54
CA LYS A 38 1.39 -5.37 -7.43
C LYS A 38 2.79 -5.99 -7.30
N ARG A 39 3.23 -6.34 -6.08
CA ARG A 39 4.50 -7.07 -5.88
C ARG A 39 4.51 -8.47 -6.50
N LYS A 40 3.40 -9.20 -6.39
CA LYS A 40 3.27 -10.53 -7.01
C LYS A 40 3.41 -10.42 -8.53
N ASN A 41 2.79 -9.42 -9.14
CA ASN A 41 2.86 -9.21 -10.58
C ASN A 41 4.27 -8.78 -11.04
N LEU A 42 4.96 -7.91 -10.28
CA LEU A 42 6.35 -7.54 -10.58
C LEU A 42 7.30 -8.75 -10.55
N ARG A 43 7.16 -9.62 -9.54
CA ARG A 43 7.95 -10.86 -9.45
C ARG A 43 7.69 -11.83 -10.62
N LYS A 44 6.46 -11.85 -11.13
CA LYS A 44 6.12 -12.66 -12.31
C LYS A 44 6.81 -12.11 -13.56
N GLY A 45 6.82 -10.79 -13.75
CA GLY A 45 7.48 -10.15 -14.89
C GLY A 45 9.01 -10.37 -14.90
N THR A 46 9.66 -10.28 -13.74
CA THR A 46 11.11 -10.55 -13.64
C THR A 46 11.46 -12.04 -13.80
N GLY A 47 10.56 -12.95 -13.40
CA GLY A 47 10.79 -14.39 -13.55
C GLY A 47 10.53 -14.91 -14.97
N ALA A 48 9.73 -14.21 -15.77
CA ALA A 48 9.53 -14.55 -17.18
C ALA A 48 10.73 -14.08 -18.04
N ALA A 49 11.26 -12.88 -17.78
CA ALA A 49 12.43 -12.37 -18.50
C ALA A 49 13.69 -13.23 -18.30
N ALA A 50 13.89 -13.82 -17.13
CA ALA A 50 15.01 -14.72 -16.87
C ALA A 50 14.85 -16.11 -17.52
N ALA A 51 13.64 -16.51 -17.89
CA ALA A 51 13.39 -17.78 -18.58
C ALA A 51 13.48 -17.64 -20.11
N GLU A 52 13.34 -16.43 -20.65
CA GLU A 52 13.52 -16.16 -22.09
C GLU A 52 15.00 -16.00 -22.48
N GLU A 53 15.90 -15.66 -21.54
CA GLU A 53 17.36 -15.62 -21.80
C GLU A 53 18.07 -16.99 -21.71
N GLU A 54 17.41 -18.03 -21.17
CA GLU A 54 17.97 -19.40 -21.10
C GLU A 54 17.58 -20.29 -22.30
N ASP A 55 16.67 -19.83 -23.17
CA ASP A 55 16.15 -20.53 -24.36
C ASP A 55 16.65 -19.93 -25.70
N GLU A 56 17.68 -19.06 -25.66
CA GLU A 56 18.46 -18.57 -26.83
C GLU A 56 19.94 -18.97 -26.70
#